data_AF-B7XT92-F1
#
_entry.id   AF-B7XT92-F1
#
_cell.length_a   1.000
_cell.length_b   1.000
_cell.length_c   1.000
_cell.angle_alpha   90.00
_cell.angle_beta   90.00
_cell.angle_gamma   90.00
#
_symmetry.space_group_name_H-M   'P 1'
#
loop_
_entity.id
_entity.type
_entity.pdbx_description
1 polymer ?
#
loop_
_entity_poly.entity_id
_entity_poly.type
_entity_poly.pdbx_seq_one_letter_code
_entity_poly.pdbx_strand_id
1 'polypeptide(L)'
;MAPVADIKFIPHTPLLNRTFGGYSAYNIGLMVEAFIDGMQNHGVFSAIKHFPGLGGAATDTHKYLAFLPYSKSFLMLNNFVPFVFGKTSKFIMIGHANVPKISKDITSMSKSIVNIIRENLNITSIMITDSYNMGAITRSFSNIENAIKKSLSSGINIVLIP
;
A
#
# COMPACT_ATOMS: atom_id res chain seq x y z
N MET A 1 1.93 -12.33 -3.72
CA MET A 1 1.13 -11.09 -3.90
C MET A 1 1.97 -10.05 -4.62
N ALA A 2 1.59 -9.67 -5.83
CA ALA A 2 2.34 -8.81 -6.77
C ALA A 2 1.34 -8.11 -7.73
N PRO A 3 1.70 -6.99 -8.39
CA PRO A 3 3.02 -6.36 -8.43
C PRO A 3 3.29 -5.34 -7.31
N VAL A 4 4.56 -4.97 -7.15
CA VAL A 4 4.97 -3.81 -6.34
C VAL A 4 4.81 -2.55 -7.19
N ALA A 5 3.95 -1.64 -6.74
CA ALA A 5 3.65 -0.35 -7.37
C ALA A 5 4.34 0.84 -6.68
N ASP A 6 5.15 0.57 -5.66
CA ASP A 6 5.90 1.58 -4.94
C ASP A 6 6.94 2.28 -5.85
N ILE A 7 7.02 3.61 -5.77
CA ILE A 7 8.01 4.43 -6.47
C ILE A 7 9.17 4.72 -5.52
N LYS A 8 10.41 4.51 -6.00
CA LYS A 8 11.62 4.83 -5.25
C LYS A 8 11.91 6.33 -5.31
N PHE A 9 11.67 7.05 -4.21
CA PHE A 9 12.01 8.49 -4.11
C PHE A 9 13.37 8.76 -3.48
N ILE A 10 13.93 7.77 -2.76
CA ILE A 10 15.19 7.90 -2.05
C ILE A 10 16.19 6.82 -2.50
N PRO A 11 17.50 7.09 -2.50
CA PRO A 11 18.52 6.12 -2.91
C PRO A 11 18.48 4.83 -2.08
N HIS A 12 18.22 4.95 -0.78
CA HIS A 12 18.19 3.86 0.19
C HIS A 12 16.77 3.64 0.70
N THR A 13 16.01 2.80 -0.01
CA THR A 13 14.70 2.30 0.44
C THR A 13 14.81 0.82 0.81
N PRO A 14 14.11 0.35 1.87
CA PRO A 14 14.00 -1.07 2.20
C PRO A 14 13.36 -1.93 1.08
N LEU A 15 12.72 -1.30 0.10
CA LEU A 15 12.15 -2.00 -1.05
C LEU A 15 13.21 -2.53 -2.02
N LEU A 16 14.45 -2.03 -1.94
CA LEU A 16 15.60 -2.50 -2.73
C LEU A 16 15.26 -2.72 -4.22
N ASN A 17 15.43 -3.95 -4.71
CA ASN A 17 15.29 -4.31 -6.13
C ASN A 17 13.86 -4.80 -6.46
N ARG A 18 12.89 -4.60 -5.56
CA ARG A 18 11.51 -5.09 -5.74
C ARG A 18 10.64 -4.14 -6.56
N THR A 19 11.01 -2.86 -6.64
CA THR A 19 10.31 -1.88 -7.45
C THR A 19 10.69 -2.04 -8.92
N PHE A 20 9.82 -1.65 -9.85
CA PHE A 20 10.13 -1.63 -11.29
C PHE A 20 11.25 -0.67 -11.71
N GLY A 21 11.78 0.13 -10.78
CA GLY A 21 12.88 1.06 -11.02
C GLY A 21 12.43 2.40 -11.59
N GLY A 22 13.41 3.30 -11.76
CA GLY A 22 13.18 4.67 -12.21
C GLY A 22 12.50 5.58 -11.17
N TYR A 23 12.26 6.82 -11.59
CA TYR A 23 11.61 7.87 -10.77
C TYR A 23 10.29 8.35 -11.38
N SER A 24 9.94 7.88 -12.58
CA SER A 24 8.71 8.28 -13.28
C SER A 24 7.52 7.45 -12.79
N ALA A 25 6.61 8.11 -12.09
CA ALA A 25 5.36 7.53 -11.62
C ALA A 25 4.52 6.94 -12.77
N TYR A 26 4.54 7.61 -13.93
CA TYR A 26 3.83 7.18 -15.13
C TYR A 26 4.42 5.88 -15.72
N ASN A 27 5.74 5.81 -15.89
CA ASN A 27 6.39 4.62 -16.46
C ASN A 27 6.23 3.41 -15.55
N ILE A 28 6.31 3.61 -14.23
CA ILE A 28 6.03 2.56 -13.25
C ILE A 28 4.57 2.11 -13.35
N GLY A 29 3.63 3.06 -13.54
CA GLY A 29 2.22 2.76 -13.80
C GLY A 29 2.00 1.83 -15.00
N LEU A 30 2.64 2.12 -16.13
CA LEU A 30 2.56 1.26 -17.33
C LEU A 30 3.07 -0.16 -17.06
N MET A 31 4.18 -0.32 -16.32
CA MET A 31 4.71 -1.64 -15.98
C MET A 31 3.80 -2.39 -15.00
N VAL A 32 3.20 -1.68 -14.04
CA VAL A 32 2.22 -2.23 -13.11
C VAL A 32 0.98 -2.75 -13.84
N GLU A 33 0.41 -1.96 -14.75
CA GLU A 33 -0.74 -2.34 -15.58
C GLU A 33 -0.43 -3.58 -16.41
N ALA A 34 0.68 -3.58 -17.15
CA ALA A 34 1.10 -4.71 -17.97
C ALA A 34 1.29 -6.00 -17.15
N PHE A 35 1.83 -5.90 -15.93
CA PHE A 35 1.99 -7.06 -15.04
C PHE A 35 0.65 -7.60 -14.56
N ILE A 36 -0.28 -6.72 -14.18
CA ILE A 36 -1.64 -7.10 -13.75
C ILE A 36 -2.38 -7.78 -14.89
N ASP A 37 -2.35 -7.20 -16.09
CA ASP A 37 -2.99 -7.77 -17.28
C ASP A 37 -2.41 -9.16 -17.59
N GLY A 38 -1.09 -9.31 -17.56
CA GLY A 38 -0.42 -10.60 -17.76
C GLY A 38 -0.88 -11.66 -16.76
N MET A 39 -0.95 -11.34 -15.47
CA MET A 39 -1.41 -12.27 -14.45
C MET A 39 -2.89 -12.65 -14.61
N GLN A 40 -3.76 -11.65 -14.72
CA GLN A 40 -5.20 -11.87 -14.65
C GLN A 40 -5.75 -12.48 -15.94
N ASN A 41 -5.13 -12.22 -17.10
CA ASN A 41 -5.48 -12.90 -18.36
C ASN A 41 -5.16 -14.40 -18.34
N HIS A 42 -4.34 -14.87 -17.39
CA HIS A 42 -4.06 -16.29 -17.16
C HIS A 42 -4.80 -16.84 -15.93
N GLY A 43 -5.85 -16.15 -15.48
CA GLY A 43 -6.69 -16.60 -14.36
C GLY A 43 -6.05 -16.46 -12.99
N VAL A 44 -4.92 -15.75 -12.86
CA VAL A 44 -4.25 -15.52 -11.56
C VAL A 44 -4.54 -14.11 -11.07
N PHE A 45 -5.15 -13.98 -9.89
CA PHE A 45 -5.42 -12.67 -9.30
C PHE A 45 -4.14 -11.94 -8.87
N SER A 46 -4.04 -10.67 -9.23
CA SER A 46 -2.98 -9.78 -8.76
C SER A 46 -3.36 -9.12 -7.43
N ALA A 47 -2.33 -8.65 -6.73
CA ALA A 47 -2.43 -7.88 -5.50
C ALA A 47 -1.39 -6.75 -5.53
N ILE A 48 -1.82 -5.59 -6.05
CA ILE A 48 -1.00 -4.39 -6.15
C ILE A 48 -0.63 -3.85 -4.76
N LYS A 49 0.64 -3.48 -4.54
CA LYS A 49 1.15 -3.17 -3.20
C LYS A 49 2.33 -2.19 -3.17
N HIS A 50 2.61 -1.49 -2.07
CA HIS A 50 1.89 -1.49 -0.78
C HIS A 50 1.28 -0.10 -0.59
N PHE A 51 -0.05 0.05 -0.76
CA PHE A 51 -0.70 1.35 -0.64
C PHE A 51 -0.46 1.92 0.77
N PRO A 52 -0.09 3.20 0.95
CA PRO A 52 -0.13 4.35 0.02
C PRO A 52 1.10 4.55 -0.87
N GLY A 53 1.99 3.56 -0.99
CA GLY A 53 3.26 3.69 -1.69
C GLY A 53 4.40 3.96 -0.70
N LEU A 54 5.19 2.95 -0.36
CA LEU A 54 6.21 3.00 0.70
C LEU A 54 7.61 3.43 0.23
N GLY A 55 7.82 3.67 -1.07
CA GLY A 55 9.17 3.92 -1.60
C GLY A 55 9.78 5.28 -1.26
N GLY A 56 9.06 6.15 -0.53
CA GLY A 56 9.60 7.33 0.14
C GLY A 56 9.97 7.12 1.62
N ALA A 57 9.71 5.93 2.18
CA ALA A 57 10.08 5.60 3.55
C ALA A 57 11.51 5.07 3.62
N ALA A 58 12.29 5.61 4.56
CA ALA A 58 13.64 5.12 4.88
C ALA A 58 13.63 3.91 5.83
N THR A 59 12.48 3.62 6.44
CA THR A 59 12.33 2.63 7.51
C THR A 59 11.70 1.34 6.99
N ASP A 60 12.28 0.20 7.36
CA ASP A 60 11.78 -1.13 7.02
C ASP A 60 10.58 -1.52 7.89
N THR A 61 9.42 -1.73 7.26
CA THR A 61 8.16 -2.09 7.93
C THR A 61 8.21 -3.44 8.62
N HIS A 62 9.12 -4.34 8.23
CA HIS A 62 9.34 -5.60 8.96
C HIS A 62 9.85 -5.35 10.38
N LYS A 63 10.50 -4.21 10.62
CA LYS A 63 11.11 -3.86 11.92
C LYS A 63 10.34 -2.77 12.65
N TYR A 64 9.93 -1.71 11.94
CA TYR A 64 9.33 -0.52 12.53
C TYR A 64 8.31 0.12 11.61
N LEU A 65 7.40 0.90 12.16
CA LEU A 65 6.40 1.62 11.38
C LEU A 65 7.04 2.60 10.38
N ALA A 66 6.68 2.50 9.10
CA ALA A 66 7.13 3.45 8.09
C ALA A 66 6.52 4.84 8.32
N PHE A 67 7.26 5.90 8.01
CA PHE A 67 6.79 7.27 8.12
C PHE A 67 6.81 7.96 6.76
N LEU A 68 5.69 8.56 6.35
CA LEU A 68 5.56 9.32 5.12
C LEU A 68 5.12 10.76 5.42
N PRO A 69 6.02 11.76 5.31
CA PRO A 69 5.74 13.16 5.65
C PRO A 69 4.95 13.92 4.59
N TYR A 70 4.37 13.24 3.61
CA TYR A 70 3.81 13.82 2.40
C TYR A 70 2.34 14.24 2.58
N SER A 71 1.93 15.31 1.89
CA SER A 71 0.52 15.71 1.84
C SER A 71 -0.29 14.79 0.92
N LYS A 72 -1.63 14.81 1.08
CA LYS A 72 -2.53 14.11 0.16
C LYS A 72 -2.28 14.51 -1.30
N SER A 73 -2.14 15.80 -1.60
CA SER A 73 -1.89 16.29 -2.95
C SER A 73 -0.57 15.78 -3.53
N PHE A 74 0.49 15.72 -2.72
CA PHE A 74 1.76 15.13 -3.16
C PHE A 74 1.58 13.65 -3.51
N LEU A 75 0.92 12.87 -2.64
CA LEU A 75 0.71 11.44 -2.88
C LEU A 75 -0.17 11.19 -4.11
N MET A 76 -1.21 12.00 -4.35
CA MET A 76 -2.06 11.94 -5.54
C MET A 76 -1.27 12.12 -6.84
N LEU A 77 -0.31 13.05 -6.87
CA LEU A 77 0.51 13.35 -8.05
C LEU A 77 1.72 12.41 -8.21
N ASN A 78 2.01 11.59 -7.20
CA ASN A 78 3.20 10.76 -7.15
C ASN A 78 2.84 9.32 -6.78
N ASN A 79 2.89 8.97 -5.49
CA ASN A 79 2.77 7.59 -5.00
C ASN A 79 1.51 6.86 -5.46
N PHE A 80 0.39 7.55 -5.64
CA PHE A 80 -0.88 6.94 -6.06
C PHE A 80 -0.98 6.68 -7.55
N VAL A 81 -0.16 7.35 -8.37
CA VAL A 81 -0.25 7.23 -9.84
C VAL A 81 -0.15 5.76 -10.28
N PRO A 82 0.85 4.95 -9.86
CA PRO A 82 0.90 3.55 -10.26
C PRO A 82 -0.29 2.70 -9.79
N PHE A 83 -0.91 3.06 -8.66
CA PHE A 83 -2.11 2.38 -8.16
C PHE A 83 -3.36 2.68 -9.01
N VAL A 84 -3.43 3.87 -9.62
CA VAL A 84 -4.51 4.21 -10.56
C VAL A 84 -4.38 3.41 -11.85
N PHE A 85 -3.16 3.22 -12.36
CA PHE A 85 -2.90 2.33 -13.50
C PHE A 85 -3.30 0.89 -13.17
N GLY A 86 -2.93 0.40 -11.99
CA GLY A 86 -3.29 -0.95 -11.54
C GLY A 86 -4.68 -1.10 -10.92
N LYS A 87 -5.63 -0.21 -11.20
CA LYS A 87 -6.99 -0.25 -10.62
C LYS A 87 -7.79 -1.52 -10.94
N THR A 88 -7.40 -2.25 -12.00
CA THR A 88 -7.98 -3.52 -12.43
C THR A 88 -7.50 -4.70 -11.58
N SER A 89 -6.48 -4.52 -10.74
CA SER A 89 -5.98 -5.55 -9.85
C SER A 89 -7.08 -6.03 -8.91
N LYS A 90 -7.27 -7.35 -8.79
CA LYS A 90 -8.33 -7.92 -7.94
C LYS A 90 -8.17 -7.50 -6.47
N PHE A 91 -6.93 -7.48 -5.98
CA PHE A 91 -6.61 -7.06 -4.62
C PHE A 91 -5.74 -5.80 -4.62
N ILE A 92 -5.89 -4.99 -3.56
CA ILE A 92 -4.95 -3.92 -3.19
C ILE A 92 -4.47 -4.19 -1.77
N MET A 93 -3.16 -4.28 -1.59
CA MET A 93 -2.54 -4.47 -0.28
C MET A 93 -2.18 -3.13 0.34
N ILE A 94 -2.62 -2.93 1.58
CA ILE A 94 -2.39 -1.71 2.36
C ILE A 94 -1.25 -1.96 3.35
N GLY A 95 -0.14 -1.27 3.16
CA GLY A 95 1.04 -1.34 4.03
C GLY A 95 0.81 -0.73 5.42
N HIS A 96 1.79 -0.87 6.31
CA HIS A 96 1.79 -0.28 7.64
C HIS A 96 2.67 0.97 7.69
N ALA A 97 2.05 2.14 7.57
CA ALA A 97 2.74 3.43 7.64
C ALA A 97 1.94 4.47 8.45
N ASN A 98 2.65 5.42 9.04
CA ASN A 98 2.12 6.67 9.54
C ASN A 98 2.17 7.73 8.43
N VAL A 99 1.02 8.34 8.14
CA VAL A 99 0.88 9.42 7.15
C VAL A 99 0.12 10.57 7.83
N PRO A 100 0.79 11.35 8.69
CA PRO A 100 0.13 12.25 9.65
C PRO A 100 -0.68 13.37 8.99
N LYS A 101 -0.35 13.70 7.73
CA LYS A 101 -1.09 14.70 6.93
C LYS A 101 -2.39 14.15 6.32
N ILE A 102 -2.70 12.86 6.52
CA ILE A 102 -3.94 12.21 6.05
C ILE A 102 -4.72 11.59 7.21
N SER A 103 -4.02 10.91 8.12
CA SER A 103 -4.66 10.19 9.22
C SER A 103 -3.78 10.14 10.45
N LYS A 104 -4.42 10.08 11.62
CA LYS A 104 -3.76 9.76 12.90
C LYS A 104 -3.56 8.26 13.07
N ASP A 105 -4.28 7.44 12.31
CA ASP A 105 -4.19 5.99 12.34
C ASP A 105 -3.13 5.48 11.37
N ILE A 106 -2.59 4.30 11.66
CA ILE A 106 -1.76 3.55 10.70
C ILE A 106 -2.60 3.25 9.47
N THR A 107 -1.99 3.31 8.30
CA THR A 107 -2.65 3.17 6.99
C THR A 107 -3.52 1.92 6.88
N SER A 108 -3.03 0.78 7.35
CA SER A 108 -3.78 -0.48 7.39
C SER A 108 -4.94 -0.50 8.38
N MET A 109 -5.21 0.57 9.12
CA MET A 109 -6.32 0.70 10.09
C MET A 109 -7.09 2.00 9.88
N SER A 110 -6.80 2.75 8.81
CA SER A 110 -7.27 4.12 8.62
C SER A 110 -8.47 4.20 7.70
N LYS A 111 -9.60 4.71 8.22
CA LYS A 111 -10.79 4.98 7.42
C LYS A 111 -10.51 6.02 6.33
N SER A 112 -9.69 7.03 6.62
CA SER A 112 -9.28 8.05 5.64
C SER A 112 -8.54 7.45 4.44
N ILE A 113 -7.68 6.46 4.68
CA ILE A 113 -6.97 5.75 3.61
C ILE A 113 -7.93 4.90 2.77
N VAL A 114 -8.87 4.19 3.42
CA VAL A 114 -9.92 3.44 2.72
C VAL A 114 -10.78 4.37 1.84
N ASN A 115 -11.19 5.52 2.36
CA ASN A 115 -11.98 6.50 1.60
C ASN A 115 -11.18 7.08 0.43
N ILE A 116 -9.87 7.30 0.56
CA ILE A 116 -9.05 7.72 -0.59
C ILE A 116 -9.10 6.67 -1.70
N ILE A 117 -8.93 5.39 -1.37
CA ILE A 117 -8.95 4.32 -2.37
C ILE A 117 -10.35 4.22 -3.03
N ARG A 118 -11.43 4.24 -2.23
CA ARG A 118 -12.81 4.07 -2.74
C ARG A 118 -13.36 5.31 -3.43
N GLU A 119 -13.21 6.48 -2.84
CA GLU A 119 -13.91 7.71 -3.25
C GLU A 119 -13.04 8.60 -4.13
N ASN A 120 -11.74 8.73 -3.83
CA ASN A 120 -10.86 9.62 -4.60
C ASN A 120 -10.20 8.94 -5.80
N LEU A 121 -9.81 7.67 -5.66
CA LEU A 121 -9.17 6.91 -6.74
C LEU A 121 -10.16 6.00 -7.49
N ASN A 122 -11.38 5.83 -6.96
CA ASN A 122 -12.42 4.96 -7.52
C ASN A 122 -11.92 3.52 -7.78
N ILE A 123 -11.13 2.97 -6.86
CA ILE A 123 -10.59 1.61 -6.94
C ILE A 123 -11.53 0.66 -6.20
N THR A 124 -12.04 -0.35 -6.90
CA THR A 124 -13.01 -1.33 -6.39
C THR A 124 -12.37 -2.64 -5.92
N SER A 125 -11.03 -2.77 -5.99
CA SER A 125 -10.27 -3.95 -5.53
C SER A 125 -10.60 -4.37 -4.10
N ILE A 126 -10.44 -5.66 -3.80
CA ILE A 126 -10.54 -6.18 -2.44
C ILE A 126 -9.34 -5.67 -1.64
N MET A 127 -9.59 -5.02 -0.51
CA MET A 127 -8.56 -4.46 0.36
C MET A 127 -8.05 -5.52 1.32
N ILE A 128 -6.75 -5.78 1.28
CA ILE A 128 -6.05 -6.67 2.20
C ILE A 128 -4.96 -5.90 2.94
N THR A 129 -4.70 -6.20 4.20
CA THR A 129 -3.54 -5.62 4.92
C THR A 129 -2.23 -6.25 4.43
N ASP A 130 -1.12 -5.55 4.64
CA ASP A 130 0.18 -6.24 4.77
C ASP A 130 0.19 -7.11 6.04
N SER A 131 1.26 -7.87 6.23
CA SER A 131 1.34 -8.88 7.29
C SER A 131 1.27 -8.28 8.69
N TYR A 132 0.30 -8.77 9.48
CA TYR A 132 0.15 -8.41 10.89
C TYR A 132 1.27 -8.96 11.79
N ASN A 133 2.09 -9.89 11.29
CA ASN A 133 3.26 -10.38 12.01
C ASN A 133 4.47 -9.42 11.91
N MET A 134 4.36 -8.35 11.12
CA MET A 134 5.45 -7.38 10.94
C MET A 134 5.67 -6.52 12.19
N GLY A 135 6.92 -6.12 12.42
CA GLY A 135 7.33 -5.28 13.55
C GLY A 135 6.55 -3.96 13.64
N ALA A 136 6.12 -3.40 12.49
CA ALA A 136 5.25 -2.23 12.44
C ALA A 136 3.90 -2.41 13.16
N ILE A 137 3.42 -3.64 13.33
CA ILE A 137 2.20 -3.95 14.07
C ILE A 137 2.55 -4.53 15.44
N THR A 138 3.36 -5.60 15.49
CA THR A 138 3.62 -6.34 16.73
C THR A 138 4.33 -5.53 17.81
N ARG A 139 5.05 -4.47 17.44
CA ARG A 139 5.67 -3.53 18.40
C ARG A 139 4.82 -2.32 18.72
N SER A 140 3.85 -2.00 17.88
CA SER A 140 2.99 -0.81 18.04
C SER A 140 1.69 -1.13 18.78
N PHE A 141 1.28 -2.39 18.84
CA PHE A 141 0.05 -2.81 19.49
C PHE A 141 0.30 -3.99 20.42
N SER A 142 -0.03 -3.82 21.71
CA SER A 142 -0.01 -4.91 22.69
C SER A 142 -1.21 -5.85 22.56
N ASN A 143 -2.31 -5.40 21.96
CA ASN A 143 -3.51 -6.20 21.71
C ASN A 143 -3.79 -6.27 20.21
N ILE A 144 -3.42 -7.40 19.61
CA ILE A 144 -3.59 -7.65 18.18
C ILE A 144 -5.05 -7.79 17.77
N GLU A 145 -5.92 -8.30 18.64
CA GLU A 145 -7.35 -8.45 18.36
C GLU A 145 -8.02 -7.08 18.14
N ASN A 146 -7.68 -6.10 18.97
CA ASN A 146 -8.17 -4.73 18.79
C ASN A 146 -7.65 -4.09 17.49
N ALA A 147 -6.39 -4.36 17.13
CA ALA A 147 -5.82 -3.92 15.85
C ALA A 147 -6.60 -4.52 14.66
N ILE A 148 -6.89 -5.83 14.69
CA ILE A 148 -7.69 -6.53 13.67
C ILE A 148 -9.09 -5.92 13.56
N LYS A 149 -9.80 -5.76 14.69
CA LYS A 149 -11.13 -5.14 14.73
C LYS A 149 -11.11 -3.73 14.13
N LYS A 150 -10.06 -2.96 14.41
CA LYS A 150 -9.90 -1.61 13.86
C LYS A 150 -9.70 -1.61 12.34
N SER A 151 -8.88 -2.53 11.80
CA SER A 151 -8.75 -2.70 10.34
C SER A 151 -10.07 -3.05 9.67
N LEU A 152 -10.80 -4.03 10.20
CA LEU A 152 -12.07 -4.44 9.62
C LEU A 152 -13.09 -3.28 9.68
N SER A 153 -13.16 -2.58 10.82
CA SER A 153 -14.05 -1.42 11.01
C SER A 153 -13.70 -0.23 10.12
N SER A 154 -12.44 -0.10 9.67
CA SER A 154 -12.05 0.96 8.73
C SER A 154 -12.54 0.67 7.29
N GLY A 155 -12.98 -0.56 7.01
CA GLY A 155 -13.46 -0.98 5.70
C GLY A 155 -12.48 -1.86 4.92
N ILE A 156 -11.42 -2.35 5.57
CA ILE A 156 -10.56 -3.38 4.98
C ILE A 156 -11.30 -4.72 4.96
N ASN A 157 -11.14 -5.47 3.87
CA ASN A 157 -11.87 -6.72 3.66
C ASN A 157 -11.16 -7.93 4.27
N ILE A 158 -9.83 -7.97 4.22
CA ILE A 158 -9.01 -9.10 4.70
C ILE A 158 -7.87 -8.58 5.57
N VAL A 159 -7.69 -9.16 6.74
CA VAL A 159 -6.49 -8.98 7.57
C VAL A 159 -5.57 -10.18 7.35
N LEU A 160 -4.35 -9.92 6.86
CA LEU A 160 -3.37 -10.95 6.56
C LEU A 160 -2.55 -11.30 7.82
N ILE A 161 -2.75 -12.52 8.33
CA ILE A 161 -1.98 -13.10 9.44
C ILE A 161 -1.32 -14.38 8.89
N PRO A 162 -0.09 -14.29 8.36
CA PRO A 162 0.60 -15.42 7.76
C PRO A 162 1.24 -16.36 8.80
#